data_AF-A0A528D7Q7-F1
#
_entry.id   AF-A0A528D7Q7-F1
#
_cell.length_a   1.000
_cell.length_b   1.000
_cell.length_c   1.000
_cell.angle_alpha   90.00
_cell.angle_beta   90.00
_cell.angle_gamma   90.00
#
_symmetry.space_group_name_H-M   'P 1'
#
loop_
_entity.id
_entity.type
_entity.pdbx_description
1 polymer ?
#
loop_
_entity_poly.entity_id
_entity_poly.type
_entity_poly.pdbx_seq_one_letter_code
_entity_poly.pdbx_strand_id
1 'polypeptide(L)'
;MKLADIGVHAFNLASFISGFEAEAVSADLFTAVPGRRLDDNAHVLVRWTGGARGTILASQTSPGHYNDLSVRIYGEKAGLEWSG
;
A
#
# COMPACT_ATOMS: atom_id res chain seq x y z
N MET A 1 -5.16 -11.69 -8.04
CA MET A 1 -4.15 -10.64 -7.98
C MET A 1 -4.58 -9.73 -6.88
N LYS A 2 -3.81 -9.64 -5.81
CA LYS A 2 -4.23 -9.01 -4.56
C LYS A 2 -3.73 -7.58 -4.41
N LEU A 3 -2.65 -7.24 -5.10
CA LEU A 3 -2.33 -5.85 -5.38
C LEU A 3 -3.51 -5.10 -6.04
N ALA A 4 -4.19 -5.72 -7.01
CA ALA A 4 -5.32 -5.11 -7.71
C ALA A 4 -6.66 -5.13 -6.93
N ASP A 5 -6.76 -5.97 -5.88
CA ASP A 5 -7.96 -6.14 -5.06
C ASP A 5 -7.92 -5.17 -3.87
N ILE A 6 -6.94 -5.34 -2.98
CA ILE A 6 -6.80 -4.55 -1.74
C ILE A 6 -5.73 -3.47 -1.84
N GLY A 7 -4.67 -3.69 -2.62
CA GLY A 7 -3.59 -2.73 -2.79
C GLY A 7 -4.04 -1.44 -3.50
N VAL A 8 -5.01 -1.54 -4.43
CA VAL A 8 -5.60 -0.37 -5.10
C VAL A 8 -6.35 0.54 -4.11
N HIS A 9 -6.98 -0.02 -3.08
CA HIS A 9 -7.64 0.77 -2.04
C HIS A 9 -6.63 1.51 -1.17
N ALA A 10 -5.54 0.85 -0.76
CA ALA A 10 -4.44 1.49 -0.04
C ALA A 10 -3.77 2.61 -0.86
N PHE A 11 -3.49 2.35 -2.15
CA PHE A 11 -2.95 3.35 -3.07
C PHE A 11 -3.87 4.55 -3.23
N ASN A 12 -5.16 4.29 -3.46
CA ASN A 12 -6.17 5.34 -3.64
C ASN A 12 -6.31 6.19 -2.37
N LEU A 13 -6.36 5.55 -1.18
CA LEU A 13 -6.49 6.26 0.09
C LEU A 13 -5.28 7.17 0.34
N ALA A 14 -4.07 6.69 0.11
CA ALA A 14 -2.85 7.48 0.25
C ALA A 14 -2.83 8.68 -0.71
N SER A 15 -3.18 8.46 -1.99
CA SER A 15 -3.24 9.51 -3.01
C SER A 15 -4.32 10.54 -2.68
N PHE A 16 -5.49 10.09 -2.25
CA PHE A 16 -6.63 10.95 -1.90
C PHE A 16 -6.32 11.86 -0.70
N ILE A 17 -5.75 11.32 0.38
CA ILE A 17 -5.47 12.11 1.59
C ILE A 17 -4.27 13.05 1.38
N SER A 18 -3.23 12.58 0.69
CA SER A 18 -2.03 13.40 0.45
C SER A 18 -2.23 14.45 -0.65
N GLY A 19 -3.15 14.22 -1.59
CA GLY A 19 -3.26 15.02 -2.81
C GLY A 19 -2.10 14.81 -3.79
N PHE A 20 -1.26 13.78 -3.58
CA PHE A 20 -0.13 13.48 -4.45
C PHE A 20 -0.45 12.39 -5.47
N GLU A 21 0.23 12.47 -6.60
CA GLU A 21 0.20 11.45 -7.65
C GLU A 21 1.48 10.62 -7.61
N ALA A 22 1.40 9.36 -8.02
CA ALA A 22 2.57 8.50 -8.10
C ALA A 22 3.35 8.77 -9.40
N GLU A 23 4.63 9.11 -9.26
CA GLU A 23 5.54 9.33 -10.39
C GLU A 23 6.23 8.03 -10.82
N ALA A 24 6.56 7.17 -9.86
CA ALA A 24 7.20 5.88 -10.12
C ALA A 24 6.95 4.89 -8.98
N VAL A 25 6.97 3.60 -9.32
CA VAL A 25 6.85 2.50 -8.36
C VAL A 25 7.94 1.45 -8.57
N SER A 26 8.34 0.80 -7.48
CA SER A 26 9.14 -0.43 -7.49
C SER A 26 8.44 -1.45 -6.61
N ALA A 27 8.07 -2.60 -7.17
CA ALA A 27 7.22 -3.57 -6.49
C ALA A 27 7.87 -4.95 -6.43
N ASP A 28 7.74 -5.59 -5.28
CA ASP A 28 8.02 -7.01 -5.06
C ASP A 28 6.71 -7.72 -4.74
N LEU A 29 6.33 -8.68 -5.59
CA LEU A 29 5.10 -9.45 -5.47
C LEU A 29 5.47 -10.91 -5.30
N PHE A 30 4.82 -11.58 -4.35
CA PHE A 30 5.05 -12.99 -4.12
C PHE A 30 3.74 -13.72 -3.80
N THR A 31 3.81 -15.04 -3.96
CA THR A 31 2.73 -15.96 -3.65
C THR A 31 3.20 -16.85 -2.50
N ALA A 32 2.66 -16.61 -1.31
CA ALA A 32 2.98 -17.39 -0.12
C ALA A 32 2.23 -18.74 -0.08
N VAL A 33 1.01 -18.80 -0.63
CA VAL A 33 0.21 -20.04 -0.61
C VAL A 33 0.53 -20.92 -1.82
N PRO A 34 1.02 -22.16 -1.62
CA PRO A 34 1.30 -23.08 -2.70
C PRO A 34 0.08 -23.34 -3.60
N GLY A 35 0.31 -23.41 -4.91
CA GLY A 35 -0.72 -23.69 -5.90
C GLY A 35 -1.56 -22.48 -6.33
N ARG A 36 -1.41 -21.31 -5.69
CA ARG A 36 -2.00 -20.07 -6.23
C ARG A 36 -1.22 -19.58 -7.45
N ARG A 37 -1.95 -19.11 -8.47
CA ARG A 37 -1.37 -18.57 -9.71
C ARG A 37 -1.14 -17.05 -9.68
N LEU A 38 -1.78 -16.36 -8.74
CA LEU A 38 -1.71 -14.91 -8.59
C LEU A 38 -1.02 -14.59 -7.27
N ASP A 39 -0.47 -13.39 -7.18
CA ASP A 39 0.08 -12.82 -5.95
C ASP A 39 -0.97 -12.82 -4.84
N ASP A 40 -0.52 -13.06 -3.62
CA ASP A 40 -1.28 -12.87 -2.39
C ASP A 40 -0.59 -11.92 -1.40
N ASN A 41 0.59 -11.42 -1.77
CA ASN A 41 1.35 -10.39 -1.07
C ASN A 41 2.04 -9.45 -2.05
N ALA A 42 2.15 -8.18 -1.67
CA ALA A 42 2.89 -7.16 -2.40
C ALA A 42 3.53 -6.14 -1.45
N HIS A 43 4.78 -5.82 -1.71
CA HIS A 43 5.49 -4.68 -1.16
C HIS A 43 5.80 -3.69 -2.29
N VAL A 44 5.33 -2.46 -2.17
CA VAL A 44 5.48 -1.47 -3.21
C VAL A 44 6.12 -0.21 -2.63
N LEU A 45 7.27 0.18 -3.16
CA LEU A 45 7.85 1.49 -2.93
C LEU A 45 7.28 2.47 -3.96
N VAL A 46 6.90 3.66 -3.50
CA VAL A 46 6.29 4.70 -4.33
C VAL A 46 7.08 6.00 -4.21
N ARG A 47 7.39 6.61 -5.36
CA ARG A 47 7.81 8.01 -5.47
C ARG A 47 6.59 8.83 -5.83
N TRP A 48 6.29 9.82 -5.01
CA TRP A 48 5.14 10.71 -5.17
C TRP A 48 5.59 12.06 -5.71
N THR A 49 4.66 12.79 -6.33
CA THR A 49 4.86 14.19 -6.73
C THR A 49 5.38 15.03 -5.57
N GLY A 50 6.28 15.97 -5.86
CA GLY A 50 6.89 16.83 -4.83
C GLY A 50 8.01 16.15 -4.04
N GLY A 51 8.49 14.99 -4.49
CA GLY A 51 9.66 14.30 -3.92
C GLY A 51 9.39 13.43 -2.70
N ALA A 52 8.13 13.30 -2.29
CA ALA A 52 7.74 12.43 -1.18
C ALA A 52 7.94 10.95 -1.52
N ARG A 53 8.20 10.14 -0.49
CA ARG A 53 8.44 8.70 -0.60
C ARG A 53 7.45 7.94 0.28
N GLY A 54 6.94 6.83 -0.22
CA GLY A 54 6.02 5.99 0.55
C GLY A 54 6.18 4.52 0.25
N THR A 55 5.51 3.71 1.06
CA THR A 55 5.42 2.26 0.89
C THR A 55 3.95 1.86 0.98
N ILE A 56 3.54 0.94 0.11
CA ILE A 56 2.24 0.26 0.18
C ILE A 56 2.52 -1.22 0.44
N LEU A 57 1.82 -1.75 1.44
CA LEU A 57 1.82 -3.18 1.73
C LEU A 57 0.39 -3.70 1.52
N ALA A 58 0.28 -4.80 0.80
CA ALA A 58 -0.97 -5.52 0.62
C ALA A 58 -0.71 -7.01 0.87
N SER A 59 -1.47 -7.62 1.78
CA SER A 59 -1.32 -9.03 2.13
C SER A 59 -2.68 -9.66 2.42
N GLN A 60 -2.86 -10.91 1.98
CA GLN A 60 -3.95 -11.78 2.42
C GLN A 60 -3.47 -12.95 3.28
N THR A 61 -2.19 -13.01 3.59
CA THR A 61 -1.57 -14.10 4.34
C THR A 61 -0.82 -13.56 5.55
N SER A 62 -1.35 -12.51 6.16
CA SER A 62 -0.90 -11.94 7.43
C SER A 62 -1.93 -12.24 8.53
N PRO A 63 -1.85 -13.39 9.22
CA PRO A 63 -2.79 -13.75 10.28
C PRO A 63 -2.87 -12.66 11.36
N GLY A 64 -4.08 -12.38 11.84
CA GLY A 64 -4.35 -11.30 12.80
C GLY A 64 -4.90 -10.01 12.17
N HIS A 65 -4.84 -9.88 10.84
CA HIS A 65 -5.40 -8.73 10.11
C HIS A 65 -6.66 -9.16 9.34
N TYR A 66 -7.83 -8.64 9.74
CA TYR A 66 -9.12 -8.99 9.11
C TYR A 66 -9.41 -8.10 7.89
N ASN A 67 -9.54 -6.79 8.11
CA ASN A 67 -9.74 -5.77 7.07
C ASN A 67 -9.02 -4.48 7.47
N ASP A 68 -7.73 -4.62 7.78
CA ASP A 68 -6.92 -3.64 8.51
C ASP A 68 -6.34 -2.56 7.57
N LEU A 69 -7.22 -1.90 6.80
CA LEU A 69 -6.81 -0.80 5.92
C LEU A 69 -6.37 0.39 6.77
N SER A 70 -5.12 0.81 6.61
CA SER A 70 -4.55 1.92 7.37
C SER A 70 -3.68 2.81 6.48
N VAL A 71 -3.47 4.03 6.93
CA VAL A 71 -2.65 5.03 6.24
C VAL A 71 -1.93 5.90 7.26
N ARG A 72 -0.67 6.19 7.00
CA ARG A 72 0.14 7.13 7.77
C ARG A 72 0.80 8.12 6.82
N ILE A 73 0.66 9.40 7.11
CA ILE A 73 1.23 10.50 6.32
C ILE A 73 2.00 11.40 7.27
N TYR A 74 3.25 11.70 6.90
CA TYR A 74 4.14 12.54 7.69
C TYR A 74 4.55 13.75 6.86
N GLY A 75 4.15 14.93 7.32
CA GLY A 75 4.59 16.20 6.77
C GLY A 75 5.62 16.87 7.67
N GLU A 76 6.08 18.06 7.25
CA GLU A 76 7.11 18.82 7.98
C GLU A 76 6.66 19.31 9.36
N LYS A 77 5.35 19.49 9.56
CA LYS A 77 4.78 20.09 10.79
C LYS A 77 4.09 19.09 11.70
N ALA A 78 3.54 18.02 11.14
CA ALA A 78 2.76 17.02 11.86
C ALA A 78 2.63 15.74 11.03
N GLY A 79 2.26 14.66 11.72
CA GLY A 79 1.82 13.40 11.10
C GLY A 79 0.33 13.16 11.33
N LEU A 80 -0.25 12.35 10.46
CA LEU A 80 -1.61 11.84 10.55
C LEU A 80 -1.57 10.31 10.39
N GLU A 81 -2.30 9.62 11.25
CA GLU A 81 -2.51 8.17 11.16
C GLU A 81 -4.01 7.87 11.26
N TRP A 82 -4.45 6.94 10.43
CA TRP A 82 -5.80 6.39 10.48
C TRP A 82 -5.74 4.88 10.23
N SER A 83 -6.57 4.14 10.98
CA SER A 83 -6.73 2.70 10.88
C SER A 83 -8.22 2.36 10.95
N GLY A 84 -8.69 1.50 10.04
CA GLY A 84 -10.07 1.02 9.95
C GLY A 84 -10.23 -0.46 10.23
#